data_AF-A0A2S7PJA5-F1
#
_entry.id   AF-A0A2S7PJA5-F1
#
_cell.length_a   1.000
_cell.length_b   1.000
_cell.length_c   1.000
_cell.angle_alpha   90.00
_cell.angle_beta   90.00
_cell.angle_gamma   90.00
#
_symmetry.space_group_name_H-M   'P 1'
#
loop_
_entity.id
_entity.type
_entity.pdbx_description
1 polymer ?
#
loop_
_entity_poly.entity_id
_entity_poly.type
_entity_poly.pdbx_seq_one_letter_code
_entity_poly.pdbx_strand_id
1 'polypeptide(L)'
;MTEKELISLTAQVTRCYSDNRTAVYRGHMGISSWGGKMRERFETVLGGHYKGWKGVKFLEENWVDAGKAMDEVMRGRDGGKVVGALATANGLPEEEGKKAQAAKGSENVEGKPSHQPKLVYLSSDSPNTLTTLSPYTTYVIGGIVDKNRYKGLCYKRACEAGIPTAKLPIGEYMEMQSRSVLTVNHVMEIMIRWLETGDWGEAFLKVIPKRKEAKLRGKGRGRDKEDGEDGEGERDVSESESEDEGDDEDGAPLQTEPVDDEPDEKATGIDTEMSEEQPEAVET
;
A
#
# COMPACT_ATOMS: atom_id res chain seq x y z
N MET A 1 -14.41 15.27 4.50
CA MET A 1 -13.31 15.35 5.48
C MET A 1 -13.12 16.78 5.89
N THR A 2 -12.86 17.02 7.17
CA THR A 2 -12.40 18.33 7.68
C THR A 2 -10.99 18.63 7.20
N GLU A 3 -10.50 19.85 7.41
CA GLU A 3 -9.11 20.21 7.09
C GLU A 3 -8.10 19.39 7.89
N LYS A 4 -8.32 19.19 9.20
CA LYS A 4 -7.47 18.33 10.05
C LYS A 4 -7.42 16.89 9.53
N GLU A 5 -8.56 16.34 9.08
CA GLU A 5 -8.62 15.01 8.48
C GLU A 5 -7.88 14.93 7.14
N LEU A 6 -7.97 15.98 6.33
CA LEU A 6 -7.23 16.06 5.07
C LEU A 6 -5.72 16.12 5.33
N ILE A 7 -5.26 16.90 6.30
CA ILE A 7 -3.86 16.95 6.73
C ILE A 7 -3.40 15.54 7.13
N SER A 8 -4.18 14.86 7.99
CA SER A 8 -3.88 13.49 8.41
C SER A 8 -3.82 12.52 7.21
N LEU A 9 -4.78 12.59 6.28
CA LEU A 9 -4.77 11.74 5.09
C LEU A 9 -3.52 11.99 4.22
N THR A 10 -3.12 13.25 4.01
CA THR A 10 -1.91 13.56 3.23
C THR A 10 -0.65 13.00 3.89
N ALA A 11 -0.52 13.11 5.21
CA ALA A 11 0.58 12.52 5.95
C ALA A 11 0.60 10.98 5.83
N GLN A 12 -0.58 10.34 5.93
CA GLN A 12 -0.71 8.89 5.77
C GLN A 12 -0.31 8.44 4.36
N VAL A 13 -0.68 9.17 3.30
CA VAL A 13 -0.27 8.83 1.92
C VAL A 13 1.23 8.99 1.72
N THR A 14 1.84 10.03 2.28
CA THR A 14 3.30 10.19 2.27
C THR A 14 3.99 9.02 2.98
N ARG A 15 3.45 8.57 4.11
CA ARG A 15 3.95 7.39 4.82
C ARG A 15 3.80 6.10 4.01
N CYS A 16 2.65 5.87 3.38
CA CYS A 16 2.44 4.74 2.47
C CYS A 16 3.52 4.68 1.37
N TYR A 17 3.84 5.82 0.75
CA TYR A 17 4.88 5.89 -0.26
C TYR A 17 6.27 5.60 0.32
N SER A 18 6.60 6.19 1.47
CA SER A 18 7.87 5.97 2.15
C SER A 18 8.09 4.50 2.48
N ASP A 19 7.10 3.86 3.12
CA ASP A 19 7.16 2.45 3.52
C ASP A 19 7.24 1.54 2.29
N ASN A 20 6.49 1.82 1.23
CA ASN A 20 6.56 1.04 -0.01
C ASN A 20 7.91 1.21 -0.74
N ARG A 21 8.53 2.39 -0.67
CA ARG A 21 9.83 2.65 -1.32
C ARG A 21 10.97 1.90 -0.63
N THR A 22 10.91 1.74 0.68
CA THR A 22 11.95 1.07 1.47
C THR A 22 11.70 -0.43 1.67
N ALA A 23 10.51 -0.92 1.31
CA ALA A 23 10.14 -2.34 1.39
C ALA A 23 11.06 -3.26 0.57
N VAL A 24 11.22 -4.51 1.06
CA VAL A 24 11.93 -5.57 0.33
C VAL A 24 11.21 -5.92 -0.96
N TYR A 25 9.88 -6.07 -0.88
CA TYR A 25 9.02 -6.24 -2.04
C TYR A 25 8.10 -5.03 -2.18
N ARG A 26 8.27 -4.29 -3.27
CA ARG A 26 7.48 -3.08 -3.55
C ARG A 26 6.22 -3.44 -4.31
N GLY A 27 5.08 -2.96 -3.82
CA GLY A 27 3.83 -3.00 -4.57
C GLY A 27 3.76 -1.85 -5.58
N HIS A 28 2.98 -2.04 -6.65
CA HIS A 28 2.57 -0.93 -7.52
C HIS A 28 1.50 -0.11 -6.81
N MET A 29 1.76 1.18 -6.59
CA MET A 29 0.86 2.06 -5.85
C MET A 29 0.10 3.00 -6.78
N GLY A 30 -1.20 3.18 -6.55
CA GLY A 30 -2.04 4.12 -7.29
C GLY A 30 -2.85 5.01 -6.34
N ILE A 31 -2.88 6.31 -6.62
CA ILE A 31 -3.76 7.28 -5.96
C ILE A 31 -4.83 7.69 -6.97
N SER A 32 -6.01 7.08 -6.86
CA SER A 32 -7.16 7.37 -7.72
C SER A 32 -7.93 8.60 -7.26
N SER A 33 -8.75 9.16 -8.15
CA SER A 33 -9.55 10.36 -7.90
C SER A 33 -8.69 11.52 -7.40
N TRP A 34 -7.48 11.60 -7.95
CA TRP A 34 -6.49 12.59 -7.62
C TRP A 34 -6.99 13.98 -8.03
N GLY A 35 -7.14 14.86 -7.06
CA GLY A 35 -7.66 16.20 -7.30
C GLY A 35 -8.09 16.91 -6.03
N GLY A 36 -8.81 18.02 -6.24
CA GLY A 36 -9.36 18.86 -5.17
C GLY A 36 -8.33 19.29 -4.13
N LYS A 37 -8.79 19.45 -2.89
CA LYS A 37 -7.97 19.95 -1.77
C LYS A 37 -6.76 19.08 -1.46
N MET A 38 -6.81 17.78 -1.76
CA MET A 38 -5.67 16.89 -1.56
C MET A 38 -4.54 17.24 -2.52
N ARG A 39 -4.85 17.36 -3.82
CA ARG A 39 -3.86 17.78 -4.84
C ARG A 39 -3.31 19.16 -4.54
N GLU A 40 -4.19 20.12 -4.23
CA GLU A 40 -3.78 21.49 -3.87
C GLU A 40 -2.75 21.48 -2.73
N ARG A 41 -3.00 20.69 -1.67
CA ARG A 41 -2.07 20.56 -0.55
C ARG A 41 -0.73 19.94 -0.94
N PHE A 42 -0.74 18.92 -1.80
CA PHE A 42 0.47 18.28 -2.30
C PHE A 42 1.31 19.20 -3.20
N GLU A 43 0.66 20.06 -3.98
CA GLU A 43 1.32 21.02 -4.86
C GLU A 43 1.84 22.25 -4.12
N THR A 44 1.16 22.67 -3.06
CA THR A 44 1.50 23.87 -2.28
C THR A 44 2.29 23.53 -1.03
N VAL A 45 1.61 23.11 0.04
CA VAL A 45 2.18 22.88 1.38
C VAL A 45 3.29 21.84 1.36
N LEU A 46 3.17 20.79 0.55
CA LEU A 46 4.17 19.72 0.43
C LEU A 46 5.17 19.94 -0.73
N GLY A 47 5.24 21.16 -1.29
CA GLY A 47 6.28 21.56 -2.23
C GLY A 47 6.30 20.79 -3.56
N GLY A 48 5.26 20.03 -3.89
CA GLY A 48 5.21 19.25 -5.12
C GLY A 48 6.19 18.07 -5.18
N HIS A 49 6.80 17.66 -4.06
CA HIS A 49 7.78 16.55 -4.03
C HIS A 49 7.24 15.22 -4.59
N TYR A 50 5.91 15.03 -4.56
CA TYR A 50 5.25 13.86 -5.11
C TYR A 50 5.51 13.65 -6.61
N LYS A 51 5.84 14.73 -7.35
CA LYS A 51 6.18 14.67 -8.77
C LYS A 51 7.45 13.85 -9.05
N GLY A 52 8.34 13.73 -8.07
CA GLY A 52 9.55 12.91 -8.14
C GLY A 52 9.37 11.47 -7.65
N TRP A 53 8.17 11.09 -7.20
CA TRP A 53 7.94 9.77 -6.64
C TRP A 53 7.95 8.68 -7.72
N LYS A 54 8.64 7.57 -7.44
CA LYS A 54 8.81 6.45 -8.37
C LYS A 54 7.95 5.25 -7.95
N GLY A 55 7.36 4.54 -8.91
CA GLY A 55 6.53 3.36 -8.60
C GLY A 55 5.14 3.71 -8.04
N VAL A 56 4.70 4.95 -8.18
CA VAL A 56 3.37 5.43 -7.84
C VAL A 56 2.72 6.11 -9.05
N LYS A 57 1.40 5.97 -9.20
CA LYS A 57 0.61 6.69 -10.20
C LYS A 57 -0.42 7.57 -9.50
N PHE A 58 -0.49 8.84 -9.92
CA PHE A 58 -1.57 9.75 -9.53
C PHE A 58 -2.55 9.82 -10.69
N LEU A 59 -3.79 9.39 -10.45
CA LEU A 59 -4.81 9.09 -11.45
C LEU A 59 -6.05 9.94 -11.12
N GLU A 60 -6.50 10.79 -12.04
CA GLU A 60 -7.68 11.64 -11.84
C GLU A 60 -8.98 10.83 -11.91
N GLU A 61 -8.92 9.64 -12.52
CA GLU A 61 -10.04 8.72 -12.72
C GLU A 61 -10.60 8.17 -11.40
N ASN A 62 -11.83 7.64 -11.44
CA ASN A 62 -12.40 6.94 -10.30
C ASN A 62 -11.60 5.67 -9.96
N TRP A 63 -11.79 5.15 -8.74
CA TRP A 63 -11.06 3.99 -8.23
C TRP A 63 -11.24 2.70 -9.05
N VAL A 64 -12.34 2.54 -9.78
CA VAL A 64 -12.56 1.36 -10.65
C VAL A 64 -11.67 1.46 -11.88
N ASP A 65 -11.68 2.60 -12.57
CA ASP A 65 -10.88 2.78 -13.79
C ASP A 65 -9.38 2.88 -13.47
N ALA A 66 -9.03 3.54 -12.35
CA ALA A 66 -7.68 3.49 -11.82
C ALA A 66 -7.24 2.06 -11.51
N GLY A 67 -8.13 1.22 -10.97
CA GLY A 67 -7.82 -0.18 -10.71
C GLY A 67 -7.53 -1.00 -11.97
N LYS A 68 -8.19 -0.68 -13.10
CA LYS A 68 -7.89 -1.25 -14.41
C LYS A 68 -6.53 -0.76 -14.94
N ALA A 69 -6.26 0.54 -14.83
CA ALA A 69 -4.97 1.10 -15.22
C ALA A 69 -3.80 0.47 -14.43
N MET A 70 -4.00 0.18 -13.13
CA MET A 70 -2.98 -0.51 -12.33
C MET A 70 -2.79 -1.97 -12.73
N ASP A 71 -3.80 -2.67 -13.25
CA ASP A 71 -3.63 -4.01 -13.83
C ASP A 71 -2.75 -3.95 -15.09
N GLU A 72 -2.94 -2.94 -15.95
CA GLU A 72 -2.07 -2.70 -17.09
C GLU A 72 -0.62 -2.39 -16.67
N VAL A 73 -0.42 -1.62 -15.61
CA VAL A 73 0.91 -1.37 -15.04
C VAL A 73 1.57 -2.67 -14.58
N MET A 74 0.85 -3.51 -13.81
CA MET A 74 1.36 -4.79 -13.32
C MET A 74 1.72 -5.77 -14.43
N ARG A 75 1.04 -5.69 -15.59
CA ARG A 75 1.26 -6.57 -16.75
C ARG A 75 2.17 -5.97 -17.82
N GLY A 76 2.43 -4.67 -17.70
CA GLY A 76 3.25 -3.91 -18.62
C GLY A 76 4.74 -4.17 -18.46
N ARG A 77 5.53 -3.39 -19.19
CA ARG A 77 7.00 -3.48 -19.17
C ARG A 77 7.59 -3.29 -17.77
N ASP A 78 6.98 -2.39 -17.00
CA ASP A 78 7.46 -2.01 -15.66
C ASP A 78 6.79 -2.81 -14.53
N GLY A 79 5.99 -3.83 -14.87
CA GLY A 79 5.23 -4.64 -13.91
C GLY A 79 6.09 -5.46 -12.94
N GLY A 80 7.36 -5.67 -13.26
CA GLY A 80 8.29 -6.44 -12.44
C GLY A 80 8.10 -7.96 -12.56
N LYS A 81 8.54 -8.70 -11.55
CA LYS A 81 8.42 -10.16 -11.46
C LYS A 81 7.64 -10.53 -10.21
N VAL A 82 6.79 -11.55 -10.31
CA VAL A 82 6.13 -12.15 -9.14
C VAL A 82 7.17 -12.95 -8.36
N VAL A 83 7.37 -12.60 -7.08
CA VAL A 83 8.39 -13.15 -6.19
C VAL A 83 7.85 -13.28 -4.76
N GLY A 84 8.62 -13.91 -3.88
CA GLY A 84 8.31 -13.99 -2.45
C GLY A 84 6.98 -14.69 -2.18
N ALA A 85 6.21 -14.16 -1.21
CA ALA A 85 4.92 -14.71 -0.81
C ALA A 85 3.91 -14.81 -1.96
N LEU A 86 3.98 -13.92 -2.96
CA LEU A 86 3.07 -13.95 -4.13
C LEU A 86 3.41 -15.07 -5.12
N ALA A 87 4.64 -15.58 -5.12
CA ALA A 87 5.03 -16.71 -5.96
C ALA A 87 4.65 -18.05 -5.33
N THR A 88 4.49 -18.10 -4.00
CA THR A 88 4.24 -19.33 -3.25
C THR A 88 2.79 -19.49 -2.82
N ALA A 89 2.06 -18.39 -2.58
CA ALA A 89 0.66 -18.42 -2.19
C ALA A 89 -0.27 -18.34 -3.42
N ASN A 90 -0.90 -19.48 -3.74
CA ASN A 90 -1.90 -19.71 -4.81
C ASN A 90 -1.37 -20.13 -6.20
N GLY A 91 -0.46 -21.12 -6.24
CA GLY A 91 -0.53 -22.13 -7.31
C GLY A 91 -0.11 -21.70 -8.71
N LEU A 92 0.96 -20.90 -8.85
CA LEU A 92 1.78 -21.01 -10.05
C LEU A 92 2.84 -22.10 -9.78
N PRO A 93 2.77 -23.28 -10.42
CA PRO A 93 3.92 -24.18 -10.46
C PRO A 93 5.11 -23.39 -11.02
N GLU A 94 6.33 -23.66 -10.55
CA GLU A 94 7.57 -23.03 -11.06
C GLU A 94 7.68 -23.04 -12.61
N GLU A 95 6.95 -23.94 -13.27
CA GLU A 95 6.85 -24.09 -14.71
C GLU A 95 5.92 -23.08 -15.42
N GLU A 96 4.89 -22.53 -14.78
CA GLU A 96 4.03 -21.49 -15.38
C GLU A 96 4.60 -20.07 -15.24
N GLY A 97 5.37 -19.83 -14.17
CA GLY A 97 6.19 -18.62 -14.03
C GLY A 97 7.22 -18.49 -15.16
N LYS A 98 7.68 -19.63 -15.71
CA LYS A 98 8.55 -19.69 -16.91
C LYS A 98 7.76 -19.50 -18.21
N LYS A 99 6.54 -20.04 -18.35
CA LYS A 99 5.68 -19.82 -19.55
C LYS A 99 5.22 -18.37 -19.70
N ALA A 100 4.88 -17.69 -18.61
CA ALA A 100 4.58 -16.25 -18.65
C ALA A 100 5.80 -15.39 -19.03
N GLN A 101 7.03 -15.88 -18.76
CA GLN A 101 8.28 -15.26 -19.19
C GLN A 101 8.68 -15.62 -20.64
N ALA A 102 8.32 -16.80 -21.12
CA ALA A 102 8.61 -17.27 -22.49
C ALA A 102 7.62 -16.77 -23.56
N ALA A 103 6.40 -16.34 -23.17
CA ALA A 103 5.41 -15.78 -24.09
C ALA A 103 5.79 -14.40 -24.70
N LYS A 104 6.97 -13.86 -24.37
CA LYS A 104 7.54 -12.65 -25.01
C LYS A 104 8.35 -12.94 -26.28
N GLY A 105 8.26 -14.15 -26.84
CA GLY A 105 9.05 -14.57 -28.01
C GLY A 105 8.29 -15.42 -29.04
N SER A 106 7.05 -15.06 -29.39
CA SER A 106 6.46 -15.54 -30.65
C SER A 106 5.37 -14.58 -31.12
N GLU A 107 5.60 -13.99 -32.29
CA GLU A 107 4.60 -13.23 -33.05
C GLU A 107 3.45 -14.16 -33.53
N ASN A 108 2.26 -13.57 -33.65
CA ASN A 108 1.03 -14.04 -34.28
C ASN A 108 0.30 -15.27 -33.73
N VAL A 109 -0.70 -15.03 -32.86
CA VAL A 109 -2.03 -15.68 -32.92
C VAL A 109 -3.09 -14.63 -32.54
N GLU A 110 -3.98 -14.31 -33.48
CA GLU A 110 -5.17 -13.48 -33.26
C GLU A 110 -6.12 -14.19 -32.28
N GLY A 111 -6.32 -13.57 -31.13
CA GLY A 111 -7.20 -14.04 -30.07
C GLY A 111 -6.69 -13.56 -28.71
N LYS A 112 -6.86 -12.27 -28.40
CA LYS A 112 -6.56 -11.74 -27.06
C LYS A 112 -7.32 -12.60 -26.04
N PRO A 113 -6.66 -13.33 -25.12
CA PRO A 113 -7.38 -13.84 -23.95
C PRO A 113 -7.92 -12.60 -23.24
N SER A 114 -9.24 -12.53 -23.08
CA SER A 114 -9.92 -11.42 -22.41
C SER A 114 -9.59 -11.46 -20.92
N HIS A 115 -8.41 -10.97 -20.55
CA HIS A 115 -8.02 -10.81 -19.16
C HIS A 115 -8.88 -9.71 -18.55
N GLN A 116 -9.64 -10.06 -17.52
CA GLN A 116 -10.45 -9.12 -16.75
C GLN A 116 -9.63 -8.66 -15.52
N PRO A 117 -9.40 -7.34 -15.34
CA PRO A 117 -8.70 -6.82 -14.17
C PRO A 117 -9.36 -7.29 -12.86
N LYS A 118 -8.55 -7.81 -11.94
CA LYS A 118 -9.04 -8.31 -10.65
C LYS A 118 -8.92 -7.22 -9.59
N LEU A 119 -10.06 -6.73 -9.11
CA LEU A 119 -10.14 -5.70 -8.07
C LEU A 119 -10.76 -6.29 -6.80
N VAL A 120 -10.21 -5.91 -5.64
CA VAL A 120 -10.79 -6.24 -4.31
C VAL A 120 -10.78 -4.98 -3.46
N TYR A 121 -11.94 -4.55 -2.96
CA TYR A 121 -12.04 -3.42 -2.05
C TYR A 121 -11.86 -3.88 -0.60
N LEU A 122 -10.85 -3.34 0.08
CA LEU A 122 -10.60 -3.62 1.49
C LEU A 122 -11.52 -2.79 2.39
N SER A 123 -12.31 -3.48 3.21
CA SER A 123 -13.25 -2.86 4.15
C SER A 123 -13.40 -3.70 5.40
N SER A 124 -13.33 -3.08 6.58
CA SER A 124 -13.55 -3.76 7.88
C SER A 124 -14.96 -4.35 8.01
N ASP A 125 -15.93 -3.77 7.30
CA ASP A 125 -17.34 -4.21 7.32
C ASP A 125 -17.62 -5.38 6.34
N SER A 126 -16.61 -5.85 5.60
CA SER A 126 -16.79 -6.97 4.68
C SER A 126 -17.09 -8.27 5.44
N PRO A 127 -18.04 -9.11 4.97
CA PRO A 127 -18.23 -10.44 5.53
C PRO A 127 -17.10 -11.40 5.17
N ASN A 128 -16.33 -11.10 4.11
CA ASN A 128 -15.27 -11.99 3.61
C ASN A 128 -13.93 -11.65 4.24
N THR A 129 -13.19 -12.65 4.71
CA THR A 129 -11.83 -12.46 5.24
C THR A 129 -10.78 -12.65 4.13
N LEU A 130 -9.83 -11.74 4.04
CA LEU A 130 -8.68 -11.85 3.14
C LEU A 130 -7.65 -12.82 3.72
N THR A 131 -7.50 -13.99 3.11
CA THR A 131 -6.58 -15.03 3.59
C THR A 131 -5.19 -14.94 2.98
N THR A 132 -5.07 -14.46 1.74
CA THR A 132 -3.81 -14.32 1.00
C THR A 132 -3.87 -13.11 0.05
N LEU A 133 -2.72 -12.51 -0.25
CA LEU A 133 -2.61 -11.62 -1.40
C LEU A 133 -2.35 -12.45 -2.67
N SER A 134 -2.98 -12.06 -3.77
CA SER A 134 -2.83 -12.72 -5.07
C SER A 134 -2.05 -11.83 -6.03
N PRO A 135 -1.18 -12.40 -6.90
CA PRO A 135 -0.54 -11.63 -7.96
C PRO A 135 -1.59 -11.06 -8.92
N TYR A 136 -1.24 -9.98 -9.62
CA TYR A 136 -2.11 -9.29 -10.59
C TYR A 136 -3.50 -8.95 -10.06
N THR A 137 -3.58 -8.57 -8.78
CA THR A 137 -4.82 -8.15 -8.12
C THR A 137 -4.63 -6.75 -7.53
N THR A 138 -5.52 -5.84 -7.88
CA THR A 138 -5.54 -4.49 -7.32
C THR A 138 -6.39 -4.47 -6.06
N TYR A 139 -5.75 -4.21 -4.91
CA TYR A 139 -6.43 -4.04 -3.64
C TYR A 139 -6.70 -2.56 -3.38
N VAL A 140 -7.96 -2.20 -3.20
CA VAL A 140 -8.40 -0.81 -3.02
C VAL A 140 -8.54 -0.50 -1.53
N ILE A 141 -7.90 0.57 -1.08
CA ILE A 141 -8.00 1.08 0.30
C ILE A 141 -8.76 2.41 0.26
N GLY A 142 -9.77 2.57 1.13
CA GLY A 142 -10.49 3.83 1.24
C GLY A 142 -9.59 4.98 1.72
N GLY A 143 -9.30 5.95 0.86
CA GLY A 143 -8.54 7.15 1.20
C GLY A 143 -9.36 8.15 2.03
N ILE A 144 -9.71 7.78 3.27
CA ILE A 144 -10.54 8.59 4.16
C ILE A 144 -10.03 8.53 5.60
N VAL A 145 -10.05 9.67 6.28
CA VAL A 145 -9.84 9.76 7.74
C VAL A 145 -11.13 10.28 8.35
N ASP A 146 -11.90 9.40 8.97
CA ASP A 146 -13.21 9.74 9.54
C ASP A 146 -13.43 9.19 10.95
N LYS A 147 -12.42 8.55 11.56
CA LYS A 147 -12.54 7.85 12.86
C LYS A 147 -13.70 6.82 12.87
N ASN A 148 -14.00 6.22 11.71
CA ASN A 148 -15.13 5.31 11.48
C ASN A 148 -16.51 5.91 11.82
N ARG A 149 -16.70 7.21 11.55
CA ARG A 149 -18.01 7.85 11.65
C ARG A 149 -18.97 7.35 10.57
N TYR A 150 -18.46 7.05 9.38
CA TYR A 150 -19.25 6.58 8.24
C TYR A 150 -19.20 5.06 8.11
N LYS A 151 -19.84 4.36 9.05
CA LYS A 151 -19.88 2.88 9.09
C LYS A 151 -20.36 2.29 7.77
N GLY A 152 -19.62 1.32 7.22
CA GLY A 152 -19.99 0.61 6.00
C GLY A 152 -19.87 1.43 4.71
N LEU A 153 -19.33 2.65 4.73
CA LEU A 153 -19.24 3.50 3.53
C LEU A 153 -18.47 2.83 2.39
N CYS A 154 -17.26 2.34 2.69
CA CYS A 154 -16.40 1.66 1.71
C CYS A 154 -17.04 0.36 1.20
N TYR A 155 -17.61 -0.43 2.11
CA TYR A 155 -18.30 -1.68 1.77
C TYR A 155 -19.48 -1.44 0.81
N LYS A 156 -20.38 -0.51 1.15
CA LYS A 156 -21.53 -0.15 0.31
C LYS A 156 -21.10 0.31 -1.08
N ARG A 157 -20.11 1.20 -1.15
CA ARG A 157 -19.58 1.72 -2.42
C ARG A 157 -19.02 0.62 -3.32
N ALA A 158 -18.35 -0.38 -2.73
CA ALA A 158 -17.84 -1.52 -3.48
C ALA A 158 -18.96 -2.46 -3.96
N CYS A 159 -19.96 -2.73 -3.11
CA CYS A 159 -21.12 -3.53 -3.47
C CYS A 159 -21.94 -2.91 -4.61
N GLU A 160 -22.18 -1.60 -4.55
CA GLU A 160 -22.87 -0.85 -5.61
C GLU A 160 -22.13 -0.91 -6.96
N ALA A 161 -20.80 -0.97 -6.92
CA ALA A 161 -19.96 -1.14 -8.10
C ALA A 161 -19.80 -2.60 -8.55
N GLY A 162 -20.39 -3.57 -7.85
CA GLY A 162 -20.23 -5.00 -8.13
C GLY A 162 -18.81 -5.54 -7.91
N ILE A 163 -17.99 -4.85 -7.11
CA ILE A 163 -16.60 -5.24 -6.85
C ILE A 163 -16.51 -6.09 -5.58
N PRO A 164 -15.78 -7.22 -5.60
CA PRO A 164 -15.54 -8.04 -4.42
C PRO A 164 -14.94 -7.24 -3.26
N THR A 165 -15.35 -7.56 -2.04
CA THR A 165 -14.80 -6.95 -0.82
C THR A 165 -14.14 -8.00 0.06
N ALA A 166 -13.16 -7.58 0.85
CA ALA A 166 -12.58 -8.39 1.92
C ALA A 166 -12.13 -7.52 3.10
N LYS A 167 -12.15 -8.06 4.32
CA LYS A 167 -11.53 -7.47 5.51
C LYS A 167 -10.18 -8.14 5.79
N LEU A 168 -9.27 -7.43 6.42
CA LEU A 168 -8.05 -8.05 6.94
C LEU A 168 -8.38 -9.04 8.07
N PRO A 169 -7.63 -10.15 8.22
CA PRO A 169 -7.92 -11.20 9.20
C PRO A 169 -7.55 -10.81 10.64
N ILE A 170 -7.58 -9.53 11.02
CA ILE A 170 -6.99 -9.04 12.28
C ILE A 170 -7.55 -9.76 13.52
N GLY A 171 -8.88 -9.96 13.58
CA GLY A 171 -9.54 -10.62 14.72
C GLY A 171 -9.22 -12.11 14.90
N GLU A 172 -8.62 -12.74 13.89
CA GLU A 172 -8.14 -14.12 13.99
C GLU A 172 -6.78 -14.18 14.70
N TYR A 173 -5.97 -13.12 14.60
CA TYR A 173 -4.59 -13.08 15.09
C TYR A 173 -4.42 -12.21 16.33
N MET A 174 -5.33 -11.28 16.60
CA MET A 174 -5.19 -10.30 17.68
C MET A 174 -6.46 -10.24 18.53
N GLU A 175 -6.31 -10.38 19.85
CA GLU A 175 -7.29 -9.91 20.81
C GLU A 175 -7.21 -8.39 20.86
N MET A 176 -8.26 -7.70 20.40
CA MET A 176 -8.27 -6.24 20.40
C MET A 176 -9.24 -5.74 21.47
N GLN A 177 -8.74 -4.93 22.40
CA GLN A 177 -9.57 -4.13 23.31
C GLN A 177 -10.32 -2.99 22.57
N SER A 178 -9.86 -2.64 21.36
CA SER A 178 -10.36 -1.51 20.56
C SER A 178 -10.99 -1.91 19.22
N ARG A 179 -11.49 -0.90 18.48
CA ARG A 179 -12.12 -1.05 17.15
C ARG A 179 -11.16 -1.71 16.13
N SER A 180 -11.70 -2.57 15.27
CA SER A 180 -10.97 -3.29 14.20
C SER A 180 -10.69 -2.46 12.93
N VAL A 181 -10.92 -1.14 12.99
CA VAL A 181 -10.76 -0.23 11.84
C VAL A 181 -9.39 0.43 11.92
N LEU A 182 -8.56 0.18 10.92
CA LEU A 182 -7.19 0.68 10.80
C LEU A 182 -7.13 1.94 9.93
N THR A 183 -6.06 2.72 10.11
CA THR A 183 -5.74 3.88 9.25
C THR A 183 -5.20 3.42 7.89
N VAL A 184 -5.21 4.33 6.90
CA VAL A 184 -4.77 4.03 5.52
C VAL A 184 -3.33 3.53 5.50
N ASN A 185 -2.44 4.20 6.23
CA ASN A 185 -1.03 3.82 6.31
C ASN A 185 -0.82 2.47 6.98
N HIS A 186 -1.56 2.14 8.04
CA HIS A 186 -1.43 0.83 8.69
C HIS A 186 -1.89 -0.31 7.78
N VAL A 187 -2.99 -0.13 7.03
CA VAL A 187 -3.43 -1.15 6.06
C VAL A 187 -2.35 -1.37 4.99
N MET A 188 -1.80 -0.30 4.42
CA MET A 188 -0.72 -0.40 3.43
C MET A 188 0.53 -1.08 4.02
N GLU A 189 0.97 -0.65 5.20
CA GLU A 189 2.16 -1.21 5.85
C GLU A 189 1.98 -2.70 6.15
N ILE A 190 0.81 -3.12 6.65
CA ILE A 190 0.49 -4.54 6.88
C ILE A 190 0.57 -5.33 5.58
N MET A 191 0.00 -4.81 4.48
CA MET A 191 0.06 -5.47 3.18
C MET A 191 1.51 -5.63 2.70
N ILE A 192 2.32 -4.58 2.83
CA ILE A 192 3.76 -4.62 2.51
C ILE A 192 4.46 -5.69 3.36
N ARG A 193 4.26 -5.70 4.68
CA ARG A 193 4.87 -6.73 5.55
C ARG A 193 4.42 -8.13 5.20
N TRP A 194 3.16 -8.31 4.80
CA TRP A 194 2.67 -9.61 4.34
C TRP A 194 3.37 -10.07 3.06
N LEU A 195 3.69 -9.17 2.12
CA LEU A 195 4.48 -9.52 0.93
C LEU A 195 5.86 -10.07 1.30
N GLU A 196 6.45 -9.57 2.39
CA GLU A 196 7.75 -10.03 2.90
C GLU A 196 7.67 -11.38 3.61
N THR A 197 6.64 -11.59 4.44
CA THR A 197 6.57 -12.73 5.36
C THR A 197 5.68 -13.87 4.87
N GLY A 198 4.66 -13.56 4.07
CA GLY A 198 3.57 -14.48 3.75
C GLY A 198 2.69 -14.86 4.95
N ASP A 199 2.86 -14.19 6.10
CA ASP A 199 2.18 -14.50 7.37
C ASP A 199 1.52 -13.24 7.95
N TRP A 200 0.19 -13.30 8.12
CA TRP A 200 -0.60 -12.19 8.66
C TRP A 200 -0.27 -11.88 10.12
N GLY A 201 -0.02 -12.89 10.95
CA GLY A 201 0.31 -12.69 12.37
C GLY A 201 1.62 -11.92 12.53
N GLU A 202 2.65 -12.30 11.76
CA GLU A 202 3.91 -11.56 11.74
C GLU A 202 3.74 -10.14 11.18
N ALA A 203 2.96 -9.98 10.10
CA ALA A 203 2.67 -8.67 9.53
C ALA A 203 1.97 -7.74 10.53
N PHE A 204 0.96 -8.23 11.25
CA PHE A 204 0.26 -7.46 12.27
C PHE A 204 1.18 -7.08 13.44
N LEU A 205 2.01 -8.01 13.94
CA LEU A 205 2.94 -7.73 15.04
C LEU A 205 4.00 -6.68 14.71
N LYS A 206 4.40 -6.59 13.43
CA LYS A 206 5.36 -5.58 12.97
C LYS A 206 4.76 -4.17 12.90
N VAL A 207 3.45 -4.06 12.67
CA VAL A 207 2.77 -2.77 12.42
C VAL A 207 1.98 -2.27 13.63
N ILE A 208 1.36 -3.16 14.40
CA ILE A 208 0.53 -2.80 15.55
C ILE A 208 1.35 -3.04 16.84
N PRO A 209 1.82 -1.98 17.54
CA PRO A 209 2.72 -2.12 18.69
C PRO A 209 2.09 -2.90 19.85
N LYS A 210 2.92 -3.68 20.55
CA LYS A 210 2.52 -4.57 21.66
C LYS A 210 1.78 -3.88 22.82
N ARG A 211 1.97 -2.57 22.99
CA ARG A 211 1.27 -1.75 24.02
C ARG A 211 -0.25 -1.62 23.83
N LYS A 212 -0.79 -2.08 22.69
CA LYS A 212 -2.23 -2.24 22.45
C LYS A 212 -2.74 -3.67 22.68
N GLU A 213 -2.05 -4.42 23.55
CA GLU A 213 -2.32 -5.83 23.93
C GLU A 213 -2.50 -6.81 22.76
N ALA A 214 -1.59 -6.77 21.78
CA ALA A 214 -1.51 -7.78 20.74
C ALA A 214 -1.00 -9.13 21.30
N LYS A 215 -1.87 -9.90 21.97
CA LYS A 215 -1.61 -11.32 22.21
C LYS A 215 -2.00 -12.09 20.95
N LEU A 216 -1.03 -12.79 20.36
CA LEU A 216 -1.30 -13.75 19.29
C LEU A 216 -2.24 -14.82 19.86
N ARG A 217 -3.39 -15.04 19.21
CA ARG A 217 -4.23 -16.19 19.55
C ARG A 217 -3.46 -17.47 19.19
N GLY A 218 -3.21 -18.32 20.19
CA GLY A 218 -2.46 -19.56 20.01
C GLY A 218 -3.15 -20.48 19.01
N LYS A 219 -2.43 -20.92 17.96
CA LYS A 219 -2.88 -22.01 17.09
C LYS A 219 -2.99 -23.29 17.93
N GLY A 220 -4.20 -23.62 18.37
CA GLY A 220 -4.51 -24.91 18.98
C GLY A 220 -4.29 -26.03 17.97
N ARG A 221 -3.14 -26.71 18.04
CA ARG A 221 -3.03 -28.10 17.61
C ARG A 221 -3.74 -28.92 18.67
N GLY A 222 -4.86 -29.54 18.29
CA GLY A 222 -5.62 -30.40 19.18
C GLY A 222 -4.78 -31.55 19.72
N ARG A 223 -4.87 -31.76 21.05
CA ARG A 223 -4.90 -33.08 21.66
C ARG A 223 -5.62 -33.00 23.01
N ASP A 224 -6.43 -34.02 23.23
CA ASP A 224 -7.50 -34.26 24.21
C ASP A 224 -7.26 -34.06 25.73
N LYS A 225 -8.41 -33.78 26.38
CA LYS A 225 -8.96 -34.29 27.68
C LYS A 225 -8.46 -33.75 29.04
N GLU A 226 -9.41 -33.11 29.77
CA GLU A 226 -10.04 -33.54 31.07
C GLU A 226 -9.18 -33.14 32.28
N ASP A 227 -9.64 -32.61 33.43
CA ASP A 227 -10.93 -32.26 34.03
C ASP A 227 -10.60 -31.28 35.18
N GLY A 228 -11.57 -30.52 35.71
CA GLY A 228 -11.36 -29.78 36.96
C GLY A 228 -12.42 -28.71 37.27
N GLU A 229 -13.41 -29.13 38.04
CA GLU A 229 -14.56 -28.42 38.59
C GLU A 229 -14.25 -27.24 39.56
N ASP A 230 -15.28 -26.41 39.71
CA ASP A 230 -15.69 -25.60 40.88
C ASP A 230 -15.13 -24.19 41.16
N GLY A 231 -16.08 -23.26 41.38
CA GLY A 231 -15.84 -22.03 42.15
C GLY A 231 -16.77 -20.85 41.82
N GLU A 232 -17.98 -20.85 42.36
CA GLU A 232 -18.87 -19.67 42.44
C GLU A 232 -18.20 -18.52 43.24
N GLY A 233 -18.45 -17.27 42.86
CA GLY A 233 -17.96 -16.09 43.60
C GLY A 233 -18.53 -14.78 43.07
N GLU A 234 -18.94 -13.92 43.99
CA GLU A 234 -19.91 -12.84 43.83
C GLU A 234 -19.45 -11.55 43.12
N ARG A 235 -20.45 -10.72 42.89
CA ARG A 235 -20.47 -9.34 42.38
C ARG A 235 -19.42 -8.44 43.01
N ASP A 236 -18.87 -7.51 42.23
CA ASP A 236 -18.65 -6.15 42.73
C ASP A 236 -18.89 -5.12 41.61
N VAL A 237 -19.56 -4.05 42.01
CA VAL A 237 -19.91 -2.88 41.21
C VAL A 237 -18.96 -1.78 41.66
N SER A 238 -18.14 -1.27 40.75
CA SER A 238 -17.49 0.03 40.95
C SER A 238 -17.62 0.88 39.69
N GLU A 239 -18.43 1.93 39.80
CA GLU A 239 -18.35 3.15 39.00
C GLU A 239 -16.96 3.81 39.11
N SER A 240 -16.76 4.83 38.26
CA SER A 240 -15.63 5.77 38.20
C SER A 240 -14.51 5.29 37.23
N GLU A 241 -13.95 6.07 36.31
CA GLU A 241 -14.01 7.50 36.00
C GLU A 241 -13.89 7.71 34.48
N SER A 242 -14.41 8.85 34.03
CA SER A 242 -14.12 9.45 32.74
C SER A 242 -12.65 9.85 32.68
N GLU A 243 -11.87 9.21 31.81
CA GLU A 243 -10.54 9.70 31.46
C GLU A 243 -10.53 10.25 30.03
N ASP A 244 -10.26 11.55 30.01
CA ASP A 244 -9.93 12.43 28.91
C ASP A 244 -8.57 12.01 28.32
N GLU A 245 -8.56 11.56 27.07
CA GLU A 245 -7.32 11.43 26.29
C GLU A 245 -7.27 12.54 25.24
N GLY A 246 -6.79 13.71 25.69
CA GLY A 246 -5.45 14.21 25.38
C GLY A 246 -4.99 14.15 23.92
N ASP A 247 -4.71 15.34 23.39
CA ASP A 247 -4.02 15.63 22.13
C ASP A 247 -2.87 14.66 21.78
N ASP A 248 -2.97 14.03 20.62
CA ASP A 248 -1.79 13.66 19.82
C ASP A 248 -1.51 14.81 18.82
N GLU A 249 -0.95 15.91 19.33
CA GLU A 249 -0.14 16.82 18.51
C GLU A 249 1.27 16.21 18.34
N ASP A 250 1.42 15.33 17.36
CA ASP A 250 2.73 15.04 16.77
C ASP A 250 2.76 15.58 15.34
N GLY A 251 2.78 16.90 15.26
CA GLY A 251 3.03 17.69 14.06
C GLY A 251 4.36 18.42 14.16
N ALA A 252 5.47 17.69 14.34
CA ALA A 252 6.78 18.30 14.15
C ALA A 252 7.03 18.53 12.63
N PRO A 253 7.32 19.77 12.19
CA PRO A 253 7.64 20.03 10.79
C PRO A 253 9.00 19.41 10.45
N LEU A 254 9.06 18.61 9.39
CA LEU A 254 10.33 18.24 8.78
C LEU A 254 11.00 19.51 8.26
N GLN A 255 12.07 19.95 8.93
CA GLN A 255 13.11 20.73 8.28
C GLN A 255 13.90 19.77 7.40
N THR A 256 13.77 19.92 6.09
CA THR A 256 14.64 19.28 5.11
C THR A 256 15.77 20.26 4.81
N GLU A 257 16.95 19.98 5.34
CA GLU A 257 18.19 20.61 4.87
C GLU A 257 18.46 20.17 3.42
N PRO A 258 18.90 21.07 2.54
CA PRO A 258 19.26 20.71 1.17
C PRO A 258 20.53 19.85 1.18
N VAL A 259 20.50 18.74 0.45
CA VAL A 259 21.71 17.98 0.12
C VAL A 259 22.26 18.59 -1.17
N ASP A 260 23.35 19.33 -1.05
CA ASP A 260 24.14 19.79 -2.20
C ASP A 260 24.77 18.56 -2.89
N ASP A 261 24.34 18.31 -4.12
CA ASP A 261 24.94 17.33 -5.03
C ASP A 261 25.96 18.11 -5.88
N GLU A 262 27.24 18.11 -5.47
CA GLU A 262 28.32 18.60 -6.34
C GLU A 262 28.57 17.59 -7.48
N PRO A 263 28.66 18.04 -8.74
CA PRO A 263 29.03 17.16 -9.84
C PRO A 263 30.52 16.83 -9.82
N ASP A 264 30.85 15.54 -9.87
CA ASP A 264 32.21 15.00 -10.02
C ASP A 264 32.75 15.31 -11.44
N GLU A 265 33.44 16.45 -11.58
CA GLU A 265 34.27 16.75 -12.75
C GLU A 265 35.59 15.97 -12.66
N LYS A 266 35.65 14.83 -13.36
CA LYS A 266 36.93 14.28 -13.85
C LYS A 266 37.05 14.49 -15.35
N ALA A 267 37.65 15.64 -15.69
CA ALA A 267 38.22 15.90 -16.99
C ALA A 267 39.30 14.85 -17.31
N THR A 268 39.06 14.07 -18.36
CA THR A 268 40.12 13.34 -19.07
C THR A 268 40.57 14.23 -20.22
N GLY A 269 41.80 14.71 -20.13
CA GLY A 269 42.45 15.43 -21.22
C GLY A 269 42.78 14.49 -22.36
N ILE A 270 42.38 14.87 -23.58
CA ILE A 270 43.03 14.47 -24.81
C ILE A 270 43.07 15.71 -25.71
N ASP A 271 44.29 16.24 -25.86
CA ASP A 271 44.67 17.15 -26.94
C ASP A 271 44.39 16.50 -28.29
N THR A 272 43.77 17.23 -29.21
CA THR A 272 43.97 17.04 -30.65
C THR A 272 43.86 18.39 -31.33
N GLU A 273 45.04 18.91 -31.70
CA GLU A 273 45.23 20.02 -32.62
C GLU A 273 44.64 19.74 -34.01
N MET A 274 44.57 20.83 -34.79
CA MET A 274 44.51 20.92 -36.26
C MET A 274 43.12 20.96 -36.90
N SER A 275 42.63 22.15 -37.23
CA SER A 275 42.95 22.83 -38.50
C SER A 275 42.05 24.05 -38.70
N GLU A 276 42.69 25.21 -38.89
CA GLU A 276 42.06 26.43 -39.37
C GLU A 276 41.70 26.27 -40.85
N GLU A 277 40.44 26.53 -41.21
CA GLU A 277 40.06 26.82 -42.59
C GLU A 277 39.36 28.19 -42.60
N GLN A 278 40.02 29.15 -43.26
CA GLN A 278 39.51 30.51 -43.47
C GLN A 278 38.38 30.49 -44.52
N PRO A 279 37.34 31.32 -44.39
CA PRO A 279 36.49 31.63 -45.54
C PRO A 279 37.12 32.76 -46.38
N GLU A 280 37.37 32.47 -47.66
CA GLU A 280 37.69 33.48 -48.68
C GLU A 280 36.57 34.54 -48.76
N ALA A 281 37.00 35.80 -48.71
CA ALA A 281 36.17 36.95 -48.98
C ALA A 281 35.78 36.99 -50.47
N VAL A 282 34.49 37.08 -50.74
CA VAL A 282 33.96 37.55 -52.01
C VAL A 282 33.28 38.88 -51.75
N GLU A 283 33.88 39.97 -52.21
CA GLU A 283 33.11 41.13 -52.66
C GLU A 283 33.87 41.87 -53.76
N THR A 284 33.06 42.41 -54.67
CA THR A 284 33.33 43.21 -55.87
C THR A 284 34.36 44.33 -55.73
#